data_AF-A0A7V9QKM9-F1
#
_entry.id   AF-A0A7V9QKM9-F1
#
_cell.length_a   1.000
_cell.length_b   1.000
_cell.length_c   1.000
_cell.angle_alpha   90.00
_cell.angle_beta   90.00
_cell.angle_gamma   90.00
#
_symmetry.space_group_name_H-M   'P 1'
#
loop_
_entity.id
_entity.type
_entity.pdbx_description
1 polymer ?
#
loop_
_entity_poly.entity_id
_entity_poly.type
_entity_poly.pdbx_seq_one_letter_code
_entity_poly.pdbx_strand_id
1 'polypeptide(L)'
;MTARGRASTPVFTYDVAISFLWPDRAVAEKIKAGLDDTLSVFLSTREQERLAGQDGLSTFGPIYQSEARLVVTLYRPSYGTTKWTRVEMNAIKSRGLDNGWDFFLLVLLEGPGPKWYESFHLYAPYDGNPSDVLDIIGAIKYKARQQGATLRVLSLDEKAEREAAARDAKVRRLSLIRSTEGMQLAHREVQKLFGFIKTKADAIAKAQHNIRIEVESEGDQLVMRHNRCSIELYWSPLSYNLESGNVLYVREYDGFKALDRGRGSLRGSKLRAEGEIAFDIRDDAPYWNRSKGALDPTRLQTSEQLGEELIERAWKFVPRPQWTHGGPHDPYG
;
A
#
# COMPACT_ATOMS: atom_id res chain seq x y z
N MET A 1 -46.42 -34.19 -6.56
CA MET A 1 -45.36 -33.99 -5.55
C MET A 1 -44.02 -33.99 -6.27
N THR A 2 -43.54 -32.81 -6.66
CA THR A 2 -42.26 -32.67 -7.37
C THR A 2 -41.17 -32.47 -6.33
N ALA A 3 -40.27 -33.45 -6.21
CA ALA A 3 -39.11 -33.38 -5.35
C ALA A 3 -38.21 -32.22 -5.80
N ARG A 4 -38.13 -31.16 -4.98
CA ARG A 4 -37.07 -30.15 -5.12
C ARG A 4 -35.76 -30.82 -4.76
N GLY A 5 -34.89 -31.02 -5.76
CA GLY A 5 -33.51 -31.42 -5.51
C GLY A 5 -32.87 -30.44 -4.53
N ARG A 6 -32.28 -30.98 -3.45
CA ARG A 6 -31.39 -30.20 -2.57
C ARG A 6 -30.24 -29.69 -3.45
N ALA A 7 -30.19 -28.39 -3.69
CA ALA A 7 -28.98 -27.76 -4.18
C ALA A 7 -27.87 -28.08 -3.18
N SER A 8 -26.74 -28.62 -3.67
CA SER A 8 -25.54 -28.78 -2.85
C SER A 8 -25.12 -27.42 -2.31
N THR A 9 -24.93 -27.31 -1.01
CA THR A 9 -24.41 -26.08 -0.39
C THR A 9 -23.07 -25.75 -1.05
N PRO A 10 -22.88 -24.54 -1.61
CA PRO A 10 -21.59 -24.15 -2.14
C PRO A 10 -20.52 -24.27 -1.06
N VAL A 11 -19.43 -24.97 -1.39
CA VAL A 11 -18.26 -25.09 -0.51
C VAL A 11 -17.45 -23.82 -0.67
N PHE A 12 -17.49 -22.96 0.34
CA PHE A 12 -16.70 -21.74 0.39
C PHE A 12 -15.36 -22.02 1.07
N THR A 13 -14.28 -21.50 0.50
CA THR A 13 -12.93 -21.55 1.10
C THR A 13 -12.85 -20.59 2.30
N TYR A 14 -13.50 -19.44 2.19
CA TYR A 14 -13.47 -18.39 3.19
C TYR A 14 -14.87 -17.97 3.62
N ASP A 15 -15.07 -17.71 4.91
CA ASP A 15 -16.29 -17.09 5.39
C ASP A 15 -16.35 -15.63 4.98
N VAL A 16 -15.21 -14.93 5.02
CA VAL A 16 -15.12 -13.51 4.69
C VAL A 16 -13.89 -13.25 3.83
N ALA A 17 -14.05 -12.49 2.74
CA ALA A 17 -12.96 -11.86 2.01
C ALA A 17 -13.03 -10.34 2.15
N ILE A 18 -11.94 -9.71 2.58
CA ILE A 18 -11.86 -8.26 2.72
C ILE A 18 -11.05 -7.69 1.56
N SER A 19 -11.71 -6.85 0.74
CA SER A 19 -11.07 -6.07 -0.32
C SER A 19 -10.95 -4.60 0.11
N PHE A 20 -9.80 -3.99 -0.16
CA PHE A 20 -9.46 -2.65 0.30
C PHE A 20 -8.37 -2.04 -0.58
N LEU A 21 -8.16 -0.72 -0.51
CA LEU A 21 -6.98 -0.08 -1.10
C LEU A 21 -5.82 -0.11 -0.12
N TRP A 22 -4.58 -0.18 -0.61
CA TRP A 22 -3.39 -0.25 0.23
C TRP A 22 -3.33 0.77 1.40
N PRO A 23 -3.69 2.07 1.23
CA PRO A 23 -3.71 3.01 2.36
C PRO A 23 -4.64 2.60 3.51
N ASP A 24 -5.63 1.75 3.23
CA ASP A 24 -6.63 1.25 4.17
C ASP A 24 -6.21 -0.06 4.86
N ARG A 25 -4.99 -0.54 4.58
CA ARG A 25 -4.47 -1.82 5.10
C ARG A 25 -4.61 -1.95 6.60
N ALA A 26 -4.23 -0.94 7.37
CA ALA A 26 -4.27 -1.06 8.82
C ALA A 26 -5.71 -1.18 9.36
N VAL A 27 -6.70 -0.59 8.68
CA VAL A 27 -8.11 -0.78 9.04
C VAL A 27 -8.52 -2.22 8.72
N ALA A 28 -8.17 -2.72 7.54
CA ALA A 28 -8.47 -4.09 7.12
C ALA A 28 -7.81 -5.15 8.03
N GLU A 29 -6.56 -4.93 8.46
CA GLU A 29 -5.85 -5.80 9.41
C GLU A 29 -6.49 -5.81 10.79
N LYS A 30 -6.93 -4.65 11.30
CA LYS A 30 -7.67 -4.57 12.57
C LYS A 30 -8.98 -5.33 12.51
N ILE A 31 -9.73 -5.18 11.42
CA ILE A 31 -10.97 -5.93 11.17
C ILE A 31 -10.67 -7.43 11.13
N LYS A 32 -9.67 -7.85 10.33
CA LYS A 32 -9.25 -9.25 10.24
C LYS A 32 -8.90 -9.82 11.62
N ALA A 33 -8.09 -9.11 12.40
CA ALA A 33 -7.68 -9.54 13.74
C ALA A 33 -8.89 -9.81 14.66
N GLY A 34 -9.93 -8.98 14.61
CA GLY A 34 -11.16 -9.16 15.39
C GLY A 34 -12.12 -10.25 14.88
N LEU A 35 -11.89 -10.74 13.66
CA LEU A 35 -12.70 -11.78 13.02
C LEU A 35 -12.03 -13.17 13.04
N ASP A 36 -10.70 -13.22 12.97
CA ASP A 36 -9.90 -14.46 12.83
C ASP A 36 -10.15 -15.50 13.92
N ASP A 37 -10.57 -15.07 15.10
CA ASP A 37 -10.92 -16.00 16.20
C ASP A 37 -12.22 -16.76 15.95
N THR A 38 -13.01 -16.33 14.95
CA THR A 38 -14.38 -16.80 14.75
C THR A 38 -14.73 -17.18 13.32
N LEU A 39 -14.01 -16.65 12.33
CA LEU A 39 -14.31 -16.82 10.90
C LEU A 39 -13.01 -17.06 10.13
N SER A 40 -13.07 -17.82 9.04
CA SER A 40 -11.96 -17.88 8.09
C SER A 40 -11.96 -16.62 7.23
N VAL A 41 -10.93 -15.78 7.41
CA VAL A 41 -10.84 -14.47 6.74
C VAL A 41 -9.71 -14.44 5.73
N PHE A 42 -10.07 -14.21 4.47
CA PHE A 42 -9.14 -13.83 3.43
C PHE A 42 -8.90 -12.32 3.46
N LEU A 43 -7.63 -11.92 3.42
CA LEU A 43 -7.19 -10.54 3.27
C LEU A 43 -6.12 -10.52 2.18
N SER A 44 -6.38 -9.84 1.07
CA SER A 44 -5.38 -9.71 0.01
C SER A 44 -4.19 -8.90 0.51
N THR A 45 -2.98 -9.44 0.40
CA THR A 45 -1.75 -8.68 0.65
C THR A 45 -1.09 -8.31 -0.68
N ARG A 46 -0.55 -7.09 -0.76
CA ARG A 46 0.13 -6.61 -1.98
C ARG A 46 1.34 -7.47 -2.36
N GLU A 47 1.95 -8.17 -1.41
CA GLU A 47 3.05 -9.10 -1.70
C GLU A 47 2.54 -10.39 -2.37
N GLN A 48 1.40 -10.94 -1.94
CA GLN A 48 0.73 -12.03 -2.67
C GLN A 48 0.29 -11.58 -4.07
N GLU A 49 -0.21 -10.35 -4.21
CA GLU A 49 -0.55 -9.76 -5.52
C GLU A 49 0.67 -9.60 -6.43
N ARG A 50 1.81 -9.15 -5.88
CA ARG A 50 3.07 -8.95 -6.62
C ARG A 50 3.70 -10.29 -7.01
N LEU A 51 3.77 -11.24 -6.08
CA LEU A 51 4.34 -12.57 -6.31
C LEU A 51 3.53 -13.37 -7.34
N ALA A 52 2.21 -13.16 -7.38
CA ALA A 52 1.34 -13.83 -8.34
C ALA A 52 1.42 -13.23 -9.77
N GLY A 53 2.04 -12.08 -9.99
CA GLY A 53 2.31 -11.57 -11.35
C GLY A 53 1.04 -11.37 -12.21
N GLN A 54 1.02 -11.92 -13.44
CA GLN A 54 -0.20 -11.95 -14.27
C GLN A 54 -1.22 -12.99 -13.77
N ASP A 55 -0.74 -14.09 -13.18
CA ASP A 55 -1.56 -15.17 -12.61
C ASP A 55 -2.29 -14.75 -11.33
N GLY A 56 -1.89 -13.64 -10.69
CA GLY A 56 -2.60 -13.07 -9.55
C GLY A 56 -4.01 -12.62 -9.91
N LEU A 57 -4.22 -12.12 -11.12
CA LEU A 57 -5.55 -11.67 -11.55
C LEU A 57 -6.51 -12.86 -11.70
N SER A 58 -6.01 -14.00 -12.19
CA SER A 58 -6.76 -15.26 -12.26
C SER A 58 -6.87 -15.95 -10.91
N THR A 59 -6.00 -15.64 -9.93
CA THR A 59 -6.02 -16.25 -8.60
C THR A 59 -6.98 -15.54 -7.64
N PHE A 60 -7.03 -14.20 -7.62
CA PHE A 60 -7.85 -13.45 -6.65
C PHE A 60 -9.28 -13.20 -7.11
N GLY A 61 -9.52 -13.09 -8.41
CA GLY A 61 -10.87 -12.92 -8.97
C GLY A 61 -11.86 -13.99 -8.46
N PRO A 62 -11.53 -15.29 -8.53
CA PRO A 62 -12.37 -16.38 -8.02
C PRO A 62 -12.74 -16.26 -6.54
N ILE A 63 -11.85 -15.73 -5.70
CA ILE A 63 -12.12 -15.57 -4.26
C ILE A 63 -13.34 -14.66 -4.06
N TYR A 64 -13.34 -13.50 -4.71
CA TYR A 64 -14.44 -12.55 -4.60
C TYR A 64 -15.68 -12.98 -5.42
N GLN A 65 -15.46 -13.70 -6.52
CA GLN A 65 -16.53 -14.16 -7.41
C GLN A 65 -17.31 -15.37 -6.88
N SER A 66 -16.67 -16.28 -6.13
CA SER A 66 -17.33 -17.53 -5.73
C SER A 66 -16.78 -18.21 -4.48
N GLU A 67 -15.51 -18.04 -4.10
CA GLU A 67 -14.93 -18.84 -3.00
C GLU A 67 -15.16 -18.23 -1.62
N ALA A 68 -15.41 -16.93 -1.53
CA ALA A 68 -15.80 -16.26 -0.29
C ALA A 68 -17.32 -16.27 -0.11
N ARG A 69 -17.77 -16.65 1.08
CA ARG A 69 -19.19 -16.61 1.45
C ARG A 69 -19.71 -15.17 1.54
N LEU A 70 -18.97 -14.30 2.22
CA LEU A 70 -19.21 -12.86 2.32
C LEU A 70 -17.99 -12.09 1.78
N VAL A 71 -18.23 -11.07 0.97
CA VAL A 71 -17.23 -10.12 0.52
C VAL A 71 -17.47 -8.78 1.19
N VAL A 72 -16.45 -8.24 1.85
CA VAL A 72 -16.46 -6.94 2.50
C VAL A 72 -15.53 -6.01 1.73
N THR A 73 -16.05 -4.89 1.22
CA THR A 73 -15.22 -3.88 0.57
C THR A 73 -15.10 -2.63 1.45
N LEU A 74 -13.86 -2.26 1.78
CA LEU A 74 -13.54 -0.97 2.35
C LEU A 74 -13.44 0.05 1.21
N TYR A 75 -14.40 0.95 1.14
CA TYR A 75 -14.63 1.82 0.00
C TYR A 75 -14.26 3.27 0.28
N ARG A 76 -13.61 3.87 -0.71
CA ARG A 76 -13.41 5.31 -0.91
C ARG A 76 -13.45 5.60 -2.42
N PRO A 77 -13.55 6.86 -2.87
CA PRO A 77 -13.77 7.18 -4.29
C PRO A 77 -12.70 6.63 -5.26
N SER A 78 -11.47 6.41 -4.79
CA SER A 78 -10.37 5.84 -5.59
C SER A 78 -10.42 4.31 -5.73
N TYR A 79 -11.37 3.62 -5.09
CA TYR A 79 -11.49 2.16 -5.18
C TYR A 79 -11.89 1.74 -6.61
N GLY A 80 -11.22 0.73 -7.16
CA GLY A 80 -11.38 0.30 -8.55
C GLY A 80 -10.49 1.03 -9.56
N THR A 81 -9.71 2.03 -9.11
CA THR A 81 -8.77 2.74 -10.00
C THR A 81 -7.48 1.94 -10.23
N THR A 82 -7.03 1.16 -9.24
CA THR A 82 -5.86 0.29 -9.35
C THR A 82 -6.20 -0.97 -10.16
N LYS A 83 -5.20 -1.59 -10.81
CA LYS A 83 -5.39 -2.83 -11.57
C LYS A 83 -6.05 -3.93 -10.73
N TRP A 84 -5.64 -4.07 -9.47
CA TRP A 84 -6.13 -5.09 -8.54
C TRP A 84 -7.56 -4.84 -8.09
N THR A 85 -7.81 -3.70 -7.44
CA THR A 85 -9.17 -3.35 -6.99
C THR A 85 -10.17 -3.26 -8.13
N ARG A 86 -9.72 -3.01 -9.37
CA ARG A 86 -10.57 -3.10 -10.56
C ARG A 86 -11.00 -4.52 -10.87
N VAL A 87 -10.10 -5.49 -10.80
CA VAL A 87 -10.43 -6.91 -10.99
C VAL A 87 -11.36 -7.40 -9.87
N GLU A 88 -11.05 -7.07 -8.62
CA GLU A 88 -11.89 -7.42 -7.47
C GLU A 88 -13.30 -6.81 -7.62
N MET A 89 -13.38 -5.52 -7.94
CA MET A 89 -14.65 -4.84 -8.20
C MET A 89 -15.43 -5.49 -9.34
N ASN A 90 -14.78 -5.90 -10.42
CA ASN A 90 -15.44 -6.55 -11.55
C ASN A 90 -15.98 -7.94 -11.16
N ALA A 91 -15.22 -8.72 -10.39
CA ALA A 91 -15.65 -10.01 -9.86
C ALA A 91 -16.88 -9.86 -8.95
N ILE A 92 -16.84 -8.89 -8.03
CA ILE A 92 -17.95 -8.56 -7.13
C ILE A 92 -19.19 -8.14 -7.94
N LYS A 93 -19.03 -7.25 -8.92
CA LYS A 93 -20.13 -6.80 -9.78
C LYS A 93 -20.77 -7.93 -10.56
N SER A 94 -19.95 -8.79 -11.18
CA SER A 94 -20.45 -9.94 -11.93
C SER A 94 -21.30 -10.82 -11.02
N ARG A 95 -20.77 -11.20 -9.85
CA ARG A 95 -21.49 -12.02 -8.89
C ARG A 95 -22.77 -11.34 -8.38
N GLY A 96 -22.74 -10.02 -8.15
CA GLY A 96 -23.90 -9.21 -7.75
C GLY A 96 -25.01 -9.18 -8.79
N LEU A 97 -24.65 -9.07 -10.07
CA LEU A 97 -25.59 -9.12 -11.18
C LEU A 97 -26.17 -10.52 -11.40
N ASP A 98 -25.34 -11.56 -11.23
CA ASP A 98 -25.74 -12.95 -11.48
C ASP A 98 -26.57 -13.55 -10.33
N ASN A 99 -26.18 -13.26 -9.08
CA ASN A 99 -26.68 -13.95 -7.88
C ASN A 99 -27.35 -13.03 -6.85
N GLY A 100 -27.45 -11.73 -7.13
CA GLY A 100 -27.87 -10.72 -6.16
C GLY A 100 -26.76 -10.33 -5.18
N TRP A 101 -27.05 -9.36 -4.33
CA TRP A 101 -26.04 -8.65 -3.53
C TRP A 101 -25.90 -9.13 -2.08
N ASP A 102 -26.56 -10.22 -1.70
CA ASP A 102 -26.60 -10.70 -0.32
C ASP A 102 -25.23 -11.14 0.23
N PHE A 103 -24.32 -11.56 -0.65
CA PHE A 103 -22.95 -11.92 -0.32
C PHE A 103 -22.05 -10.70 -0.08
N PHE A 104 -22.53 -9.46 -0.27
CA PHE A 104 -21.70 -8.27 -0.30
C PHE A 104 -22.02 -7.31 0.86
N LEU A 105 -20.97 -6.75 1.46
CA LEU A 105 -21.05 -5.70 2.47
C LEU A 105 -20.08 -4.57 2.10
N LEU A 106 -20.60 -3.34 2.06
CA LEU A 106 -19.82 -2.15 1.74
C LEU A 106 -19.56 -1.32 3.00
N VAL A 107 -18.29 -1.09 3.34
CA VAL A 107 -17.88 -0.20 4.44
C VAL A 107 -17.37 1.11 3.83
N LEU A 108 -18.03 2.22 4.13
CA LEU A 108 -17.63 3.53 3.60
C LEU A 108 -16.58 4.16 4.51
N LEU A 109 -15.35 4.29 4.00
CA LEU A 109 -14.28 5.03 4.66
C LEU A 109 -14.32 6.51 4.32
N GLU A 110 -14.75 6.87 3.10
CA GLU A 110 -14.79 8.25 2.63
C GLU A 110 -15.78 8.42 1.47
N GLY A 111 -16.42 9.59 1.41
CA GLY A 111 -17.16 10.04 0.24
C GLY A 111 -18.50 9.32 0.00
N PRO A 112 -19.17 9.62 -1.14
CA PRO A 112 -20.40 8.94 -1.50
C PRO A 112 -20.12 7.49 -1.90
N GLY A 113 -21.10 6.61 -1.70
CA GLY A 113 -21.01 5.23 -2.16
C GLY A 113 -20.87 5.11 -3.69
N PRO A 114 -20.43 3.94 -4.18
CA PRO A 114 -20.24 3.73 -5.60
C PRO A 114 -21.56 3.75 -6.37
N LYS A 115 -21.59 4.44 -7.52
CA LYS A 115 -22.76 4.50 -8.42
C LYS A 115 -23.26 3.15 -8.93
N TRP A 116 -22.43 2.11 -8.85
CA TRP A 116 -22.76 0.77 -9.33
C TRP A 116 -23.43 -0.11 -8.28
N TYR A 117 -23.57 0.38 -7.04
CA TYR A 117 -24.19 -0.34 -5.94
C TYR A 117 -25.24 0.55 -5.27
N GLU A 118 -26.48 0.41 -5.71
CA GLU A 118 -27.60 1.24 -5.26
C GLU A 118 -28.45 0.57 -4.17
N SER A 119 -28.28 -0.73 -3.94
CA SER A 119 -29.09 -1.47 -2.97
C SER A 119 -28.53 -1.36 -1.57
N PHE A 120 -29.37 -0.83 -0.68
CA PHE A 120 -29.37 -0.96 0.77
C PHE A 120 -28.65 -2.24 1.20
N HIS A 121 -27.69 -2.14 2.13
CA HIS A 121 -27.54 -2.98 3.33
C HIS A 121 -26.24 -2.58 4.06
N LEU A 122 -26.42 -2.07 5.27
CA LEU A 122 -25.43 -1.60 6.24
C LEU A 122 -24.28 -0.71 5.71
N TYR A 123 -24.49 0.60 5.84
CA TYR A 123 -23.40 1.57 5.84
C TYR A 123 -22.85 1.67 7.26
N ALA A 124 -21.61 1.24 7.48
CA ALA A 124 -20.84 1.66 8.64
C ALA A 124 -19.91 2.79 8.17
N PRO A 125 -20.31 4.07 8.29
CA PRO A 125 -19.37 5.16 8.07
C PRO A 125 -18.22 4.99 9.07
N TYR A 126 -17.00 4.92 8.57
CA TYR A 126 -15.80 4.90 9.38
C TYR A 126 -15.28 6.32 9.53
N ASP A 127 -15.35 6.89 10.74
CA ASP A 127 -14.85 8.22 11.07
C ASP A 127 -13.41 8.22 11.61
N GLY A 128 -12.83 7.03 11.79
CA GLY A 128 -11.49 6.84 12.35
C GLY A 128 -11.49 6.34 13.79
N ASN A 129 -12.63 6.29 14.47
CA ASN A 129 -12.72 5.92 15.87
C ASN A 129 -12.55 4.39 16.10
N PRO A 130 -11.94 3.97 17.22
CA PRO A 130 -11.84 2.55 17.58
C PRO A 130 -13.20 1.84 17.73
N SER A 131 -14.25 2.56 18.13
CA SER A 131 -15.63 2.06 18.22
C SER A 131 -16.12 1.55 16.87
N ASP A 132 -15.83 2.27 15.79
CA ASP A 132 -16.31 1.96 14.45
C ASP A 132 -15.78 0.61 13.97
N VAL A 133 -14.53 0.29 14.31
CA VAL A 133 -13.93 -1.01 13.95
C VAL A 133 -14.69 -2.14 14.63
N LEU A 134 -15.08 -1.98 15.89
CA LEU A 134 -15.87 -2.98 16.61
C LEU A 134 -17.27 -3.14 16.01
N ASP A 135 -17.91 -2.03 15.63
CA ASP A 135 -19.22 -2.04 14.98
C ASP A 135 -19.16 -2.71 13.60
N ILE A 136 -18.12 -2.42 12.82
CA ILE A 136 -17.85 -3.09 11.54
C ILE A 136 -17.64 -4.59 11.75
N ILE A 137 -16.84 -5.00 12.75
CA ILE A 137 -16.65 -6.42 13.08
C ILE A 137 -17.99 -7.09 13.44
N GLY A 138 -18.82 -6.42 14.25
CA GLY A 138 -20.15 -6.91 14.62
C GLY A 138 -21.07 -7.08 13.41
N ALA A 139 -21.10 -6.09 12.52
CA ALA A 139 -21.83 -6.12 11.26
C ALA A 139 -21.38 -7.27 10.35
N ILE A 140 -20.07 -7.47 10.21
CA ILE A 140 -19.51 -8.56 9.41
C ILE A 140 -19.91 -9.91 9.99
N LYS A 141 -19.78 -10.13 11.32
CA LYS A 141 -20.19 -11.37 11.98
C LYS A 141 -21.67 -11.65 11.78
N TYR A 142 -22.51 -10.63 11.90
CA TYR A 142 -23.95 -10.75 11.67
C TYR A 142 -24.26 -11.15 10.22
N LYS A 143 -23.70 -10.44 9.24
CA LYS A 143 -23.93 -10.71 7.81
C LYS A 143 -23.36 -12.07 7.39
N ALA A 144 -22.18 -12.46 7.88
CA ALA A 144 -21.58 -13.75 7.61
C ALA A 144 -22.48 -14.90 8.09
N ARG A 145 -23.08 -14.78 9.29
CA ARG A 145 -24.08 -15.74 9.80
C ARG A 145 -25.34 -15.80 8.93
N GLN A 146 -25.84 -14.67 8.45
CA GLN A 146 -26.97 -14.66 7.51
C GLN A 146 -26.64 -15.41 6.21
N GLN A 147 -25.39 -15.35 5.76
CA GLN A 147 -24.89 -16.12 4.62
C GLN A 147 -24.52 -17.58 4.96
N GLY A 148 -24.76 -18.03 6.18
CA GLY A 148 -24.53 -19.40 6.63
C GLY A 148 -23.14 -19.71 7.18
N ALA A 149 -22.35 -18.70 7.58
CA ALA A 149 -21.10 -18.91 8.32
C ALA A 149 -21.39 -19.38 9.74
N THR A 150 -20.57 -20.31 10.24
CA THR A 150 -20.61 -20.76 11.64
C THR A 150 -19.50 -20.05 12.38
N LEU A 151 -19.85 -19.23 13.38
CA LEU A 151 -18.84 -18.61 14.24
C LEU A 151 -18.17 -19.70 15.08
N ARG A 152 -16.89 -19.96 14.80
CA ARG A 152 -16.05 -20.83 15.62
C ARG A 152 -15.66 -20.10 16.89
N VAL A 153 -15.37 -20.82 17.96
CA VAL A 153 -14.62 -20.30 19.10
C VAL A 153 -13.28 -21.02 19.07
N LEU A 154 -12.18 -20.27 18.91
CA LEU A 154 -10.85 -20.87 19.04
C LEU A 154 -10.70 -21.52 20.42
N SER A 155 -10.13 -22.72 20.45
CA SER A 155 -9.73 -23.36 21.70
C SER A 155 -8.65 -22.55 22.41
N LEU A 156 -8.44 -22.80 23.70
CA LEU A 156 -7.33 -22.17 24.43
C LEU A 156 -5.97 -22.55 23.82
N ASP A 157 -5.84 -23.78 23.33
CA ASP A 157 -4.61 -24.25 22.67
C ASP A 157 -4.37 -23.51 21.36
N GLU A 158 -5.40 -23.33 20.52
CA GLU A 158 -5.28 -22.57 19.26
C GLU A 158 -4.93 -21.09 19.52
N LYS A 159 -5.50 -20.50 20.58
CA LYS A 159 -5.15 -19.14 21.01
C LYS A 159 -3.69 -19.07 21.48
N ALA A 160 -3.24 -20.04 22.27
CA ALA A 160 -1.87 -20.10 22.76
C ALA A 160 -0.87 -20.30 21.62
N GLU A 161 -1.17 -21.15 20.65
CA GLU A 161 -0.37 -21.35 19.44
C GLU A 161 -0.27 -20.06 18.61
N ARG A 162 -1.39 -19.35 18.43
CA ARG A 162 -1.41 -18.06 17.72
C ARG A 162 -0.56 -17.01 18.43
N GLU A 163 -0.68 -16.90 19.74
CA GLU A 163 0.12 -15.98 20.55
C GLU A 163 1.61 -16.37 20.53
N ALA A 164 1.92 -17.67 20.55
CA ALA A 164 3.29 -18.17 20.40
C ALA A 164 3.85 -17.79 19.02
N ALA A 165 3.11 -18.05 17.94
CA ALA A 165 3.51 -17.68 16.58
C ALA A 165 3.75 -16.16 16.43
N ALA A 166 2.89 -15.33 17.03
CA ALA A 166 3.04 -13.87 17.03
C ALA A 166 4.28 -13.43 17.83
N ARG A 167 4.55 -14.06 18.98
CA ARG A 167 5.79 -13.83 19.76
C ARG A 167 7.02 -14.25 18.96
N ASP A 168 7.00 -15.40 18.33
CA ASP A 168 8.13 -15.92 17.56
C ASP A 168 8.40 -15.05 16.33
N ALA A 169 7.37 -14.58 15.63
CA ALA A 169 7.52 -13.63 14.53
C ALA A 169 8.15 -12.31 15.00
N LYS A 170 7.74 -11.80 16.16
CA LYS A 170 8.35 -10.61 16.76
C LYS A 170 9.82 -10.84 17.12
N VAL A 171 10.16 -11.98 17.71
CA VAL A 171 11.53 -12.36 18.05
C VAL A 171 12.39 -12.48 16.79
N ARG A 172 11.92 -13.18 15.75
CA ARG A 172 12.62 -13.30 14.46
C ARG A 172 12.89 -11.94 13.83
N ARG A 173 11.88 -11.07 13.77
CA ARG A 173 12.04 -9.69 13.28
C ARG A 173 13.11 -8.92 14.04
N LEU A 174 13.06 -8.93 15.37
CA LEU A 174 14.04 -8.22 16.19
C LEU A 174 15.45 -8.80 16.03
N SER A 175 15.57 -10.12 15.90
CA SER A 175 16.84 -10.80 15.61
C SER A 175 17.43 -10.31 14.29
N LEU A 176 16.63 -10.25 13.22
CA LEU A 176 17.07 -9.73 11.92
C LEU A 176 17.46 -8.26 11.96
N ILE A 177 16.68 -7.40 12.62
CA ILE A 177 17.00 -5.96 12.76
C ILE A 177 18.34 -5.75 13.49
N ARG A 178 18.65 -6.63 14.45
CA ARG A 178 19.90 -6.60 15.24
C ARG A 178 21.08 -7.29 14.56
N SER A 179 20.88 -7.94 13.42
CA SER A 179 21.92 -8.73 12.75
C SER A 179 22.57 -7.97 11.59
N THR A 180 23.76 -8.44 11.22
CA THR A 180 24.44 -8.00 9.99
C THR A 180 23.65 -8.38 8.74
N GLU A 181 22.88 -9.46 8.80
CA GLU A 181 21.99 -9.89 7.70
C GLU A 181 20.89 -8.87 7.44
N GLY A 182 20.25 -8.33 8.49
CA GLY A 182 19.27 -7.25 8.35
C GLY A 182 19.88 -6.00 7.74
N MET A 183 21.11 -5.65 8.13
CA MET A 183 21.84 -4.52 7.53
C MET A 183 22.15 -4.76 6.04
N GLN A 184 22.60 -5.96 5.68
CA GLN A 184 22.81 -6.32 4.27
C GLN A 184 21.51 -6.28 3.47
N LEU A 185 20.39 -6.72 4.06
CA LEU A 185 19.08 -6.65 3.43
C LEU A 185 18.67 -5.18 3.18
N ALA A 186 18.85 -4.29 4.17
CA ALA A 186 18.58 -2.87 4.01
C ALA A 186 19.42 -2.26 2.88
N HIS A 187 20.73 -2.56 2.84
CA HIS A 187 21.60 -2.09 1.77
C HIS A 187 21.17 -2.61 0.40
N ARG A 188 20.79 -3.90 0.28
CA ARG A 188 20.22 -4.44 -0.97
C ARG A 188 18.98 -3.68 -1.40
N GLU A 189 18.10 -3.32 -0.47
CA GLU A 189 16.88 -2.58 -0.78
C GLU A 189 17.16 -1.11 -1.15
N VAL A 190 18.17 -0.46 -0.57
CA VAL A 190 18.65 0.86 -1.05
C VAL A 190 19.10 0.76 -2.51
N GLN A 191 19.93 -0.22 -2.84
CA GLN A 191 20.42 -0.40 -4.21
C GLN A 191 19.28 -0.74 -5.18
N LYS A 192 18.30 -1.53 -4.73
CA LYS A 192 17.08 -1.84 -5.49
C LYS A 192 16.23 -0.59 -5.75
N LEU A 193 16.02 0.25 -4.73
CA LEU A 193 15.35 1.54 -4.86
C LEU A 193 16.06 2.44 -5.89
N PHE A 194 17.39 2.55 -5.79
CA PHE A 194 18.18 3.37 -6.70
C PHE A 194 18.10 2.87 -8.15
N GLY A 195 18.22 1.55 -8.36
CA GLY A 195 18.08 0.93 -9.67
C GLY A 195 16.69 1.14 -10.27
N PHE A 196 15.64 1.04 -9.45
CA PHE A 196 14.27 1.32 -9.87
C PHE A 196 14.10 2.78 -10.33
N ILE A 197 14.58 3.73 -9.53
CA ILE A 197 14.51 5.16 -9.85
C ILE A 197 15.19 5.47 -11.18
N LYS A 198 16.42 4.94 -11.37
CA LYS A 198 17.19 5.14 -12.60
C LYS A 198 16.47 4.59 -13.83
N THR A 199 15.98 3.35 -13.73
CA THR A 199 15.24 2.69 -14.82
C THR A 199 13.99 3.47 -15.20
N LYS A 200 13.24 3.97 -14.22
CA LYS A 200 12.02 4.76 -14.44
C LYS A 200 12.32 6.14 -15.04
N ALA A 201 13.33 6.84 -14.54
CA ALA A 201 13.76 8.12 -15.10
C ALA A 201 14.17 7.99 -16.58
N ASP A 202 14.94 6.94 -16.91
CA ASP A 202 15.32 6.63 -18.29
C ASP A 202 14.10 6.32 -19.17
N ALA A 203 13.11 5.59 -18.66
CA ALA A 203 11.88 5.31 -19.38
C ALA A 203 11.07 6.59 -19.65
N ILE A 204 10.97 7.51 -18.68
CA ILE A 204 10.31 8.80 -18.85
C ILE A 204 11.03 9.65 -19.91
N ALA A 205 12.36 9.75 -19.83
CA ALA A 205 13.16 10.50 -20.79
C ALA A 205 13.01 9.98 -22.24
N LYS A 206 12.85 8.66 -22.41
CA LYS A 206 12.58 8.04 -23.72
C LYS A 206 11.16 8.31 -24.23
N ALA A 207 10.17 8.34 -23.34
CA ALA A 207 8.77 8.52 -23.71
C ALA A 207 8.39 10.00 -23.95
N GLN A 208 9.08 10.94 -23.29
CA GLN A 208 8.77 12.37 -23.34
C GLN A 208 10.06 13.18 -23.56
N HIS A 209 10.33 13.54 -24.81
CA HIS A 209 11.57 14.22 -25.23
C HIS A 209 11.84 15.58 -24.54
N ASN A 210 10.80 16.18 -23.98
CA ASN A 210 10.78 17.48 -23.33
C ASN A 210 10.90 17.40 -21.79
N ILE A 211 10.93 16.20 -21.21
CA ILE A 211 11.27 16.02 -19.79
C ILE A 211 12.58 15.25 -19.66
N ARG A 212 13.54 15.89 -18.99
CA ARG A 212 14.81 15.28 -18.62
C ARG A 212 14.91 15.23 -17.10
N ILE A 213 14.84 14.02 -16.55
CA ILE A 213 15.19 13.73 -15.16
C ILE A 213 16.58 13.10 -15.20
N GLU A 214 17.58 13.81 -14.72
CA GLU A 214 18.95 13.29 -14.64
C GLU A 214 19.13 12.58 -13.31
N VAL A 215 19.65 11.35 -13.35
CA VAL A 215 19.87 10.55 -12.15
C VAL A 215 21.33 10.13 -12.10
N GLU A 216 22.00 10.48 -11.01
CA GLU A 216 23.35 10.02 -10.69
C GLU A 216 23.34 9.31 -9.34
N SER A 217 24.14 8.26 -9.20
CA SER A 217 24.26 7.51 -7.95
C SER A 217 25.69 7.06 -7.74
N GLU A 218 26.14 7.09 -6.48
CA GLU A 218 27.46 6.61 -6.06
C GLU A 218 27.37 6.07 -4.64
N GLY A 219 27.69 4.78 -4.47
CA GLY A 219 27.57 4.08 -3.19
C GLY A 219 26.14 4.16 -2.62
N ASP A 220 26.02 4.78 -1.45
CA ASP A 220 24.78 4.94 -0.68
C ASP A 220 24.08 6.29 -0.93
N GLN A 221 24.49 7.02 -1.98
CA GLN A 221 23.92 8.30 -2.37
C GLN A 221 23.36 8.25 -3.79
N LEU A 222 22.20 8.89 -3.99
CA LEU A 222 21.58 9.11 -5.30
C LEU A 222 21.08 10.54 -5.37
N VAL A 223 21.30 11.22 -6.49
CA VAL A 223 20.74 12.54 -6.76
C VAL A 223 19.94 12.49 -8.05
N MET A 224 18.66 12.85 -7.94
CA MET A 224 17.77 13.13 -9.07
C MET A 224 17.71 14.63 -9.31
N ARG A 225 17.71 15.03 -10.57
CA ARG A 225 17.67 16.44 -10.97
C ARG A 225 16.63 16.64 -12.05
N HIS A 226 15.84 17.70 -11.88
CA HIS A 226 14.90 18.12 -12.90
C HIS A 226 14.75 19.64 -12.86
N ASN A 227 15.09 20.31 -13.97
CA ASN A 227 15.09 21.76 -14.09
C ASN A 227 15.92 22.46 -12.99
N ARG A 228 15.26 23.27 -12.13
CA ARG A 228 15.87 24.02 -11.04
C ARG A 228 15.70 23.33 -9.69
N CYS A 229 15.38 22.05 -9.66
CA CYS A 229 15.14 21.31 -8.43
C CYS A 229 15.94 20.01 -8.43
N SER A 230 16.36 19.58 -7.24
CA SER A 230 17.01 18.29 -7.08
C SER A 230 16.56 17.60 -5.80
N ILE A 231 16.52 16.27 -5.86
CA ILE A 231 16.23 15.40 -4.72
C ILE A 231 17.45 14.51 -4.52
N GLU A 232 18.00 14.55 -3.33
CA GLU A 232 19.08 13.69 -2.87
C GLU A 232 18.50 12.62 -1.95
N LEU A 233 18.90 11.38 -2.21
CA LEU A 233 18.73 10.24 -1.33
C LEU A 233 20.09 9.87 -0.77
N TYR A 234 20.18 9.69 0.53
CA TYR A 234 21.42 9.30 1.18
C TYR A 234 21.12 8.31 2.31
N TRP A 235 21.68 7.11 2.21
CA TRP A 235 21.63 6.12 3.27
C TRP A 235 22.80 6.32 4.22
N SER A 236 22.50 6.61 5.49
CA SER A 236 23.50 6.86 6.51
C SER A 236 23.47 5.74 7.56
N PRO A 237 24.26 4.67 7.39
CA PRO A 237 24.39 3.67 8.43
C PRO A 237 25.20 4.26 9.60
N LEU A 238 24.53 4.57 10.71
CA LEU A 238 25.17 5.01 11.95
C LEU A 238 25.79 3.84 12.73
N SER A 239 25.35 2.62 12.45
CA SER A 239 25.88 1.41 13.07
C SER A 239 25.75 0.16 12.18
N TYR A 240 26.33 -0.94 12.64
CA TYR A 240 26.22 -2.26 12.02
C TYR A 240 24.85 -2.94 12.17
N ASN A 241 23.91 -2.36 12.92
CA ASN A 241 22.55 -2.86 13.07
C ASN A 241 21.51 -1.76 12.82
N LEU A 242 20.29 -2.17 12.50
CA LEU A 242 19.20 -1.25 12.14
C LEU A 242 18.54 -0.56 13.35
N GLU A 243 18.83 -0.99 14.58
CA GLU A 243 18.28 -0.35 15.78
C GLU A 243 18.84 1.05 16.03
N SER A 244 20.06 1.32 15.57
CA SER A 244 20.78 2.56 15.92
C SER A 244 20.42 3.77 15.04
N GLY A 245 19.20 3.82 14.51
CA GLY A 245 18.71 4.98 13.73
C GLY A 245 19.21 5.04 12.30
N ASN A 246 19.46 3.89 11.66
CA ASN A 246 19.77 3.84 10.24
C ASN A 246 18.55 4.28 9.43
N VAL A 247 18.67 5.39 8.71
CA VAL A 247 17.59 5.98 7.92
C VAL A 247 18.08 6.36 6.53
N LEU A 248 17.14 6.33 5.59
CA LEU A 248 17.30 6.93 4.28
C LEU A 248 16.87 8.39 4.40
N TYR A 249 17.82 9.30 4.23
CA TYR A 249 17.54 10.72 4.13
C TYR A 249 17.02 11.04 2.74
N VAL A 250 15.97 11.85 2.70
CA VAL A 250 15.42 12.46 1.48
C VAL A 250 15.52 13.96 1.63
N ARG A 251 16.42 14.57 0.86
CA ARG A 251 16.68 16.01 0.88
C ARG A 251 16.28 16.63 -0.43
N GLU A 252 15.55 17.74 -0.34
CA GLU A 252 15.08 18.49 -1.51
C GLU A 252 15.77 19.82 -1.54
N TYR A 253 16.26 20.19 -2.71
CA TYR A 253 16.99 21.42 -2.93
C TYR A 253 16.34 22.27 -4.00
N ASP A 254 16.25 23.56 -3.73
CA ASP A 254 16.07 24.58 -4.75
C ASP A 254 17.43 24.82 -5.39
N GLY A 255 17.58 24.41 -6.65
CA GLY A 255 18.80 24.52 -7.44
C GLY A 255 19.42 23.17 -7.78
N PHE A 256 20.55 23.24 -8.48
CA PHE A 256 21.32 22.08 -8.89
C PHE A 256 22.16 21.57 -7.72
N LYS A 257 21.98 20.29 -7.35
CA LYS A 257 22.80 19.57 -6.38
C LYS A 257 23.63 18.53 -7.12
N ALA A 258 24.96 18.60 -7.00
CA ALA A 258 25.84 17.54 -7.47
C ALA A 258 25.93 16.41 -6.43
N LEU A 259 26.33 15.20 -6.85
CA LEU A 259 26.79 14.17 -5.92
C LEU A 259 27.97 14.70 -5.11
N ASP A 260 28.02 14.35 -3.82
CA ASP A 260 29.11 14.79 -2.96
C ASP A 260 30.33 13.88 -3.15
N ARG A 261 31.24 14.29 -4.04
CA ARG A 261 32.50 13.58 -4.32
C ARG A 261 33.68 14.11 -3.49
N GLY A 262 33.43 14.74 -2.35
CA GLY A 262 34.48 15.27 -1.47
C GLY A 262 35.21 16.51 -2.02
N ARG A 263 34.67 17.16 -3.07
CA ARG A 263 35.10 18.49 -3.51
C ARG A 263 33.95 19.46 -3.27
N GLY A 264 34.23 20.49 -2.47
CA GLY A 264 33.25 21.39 -1.85
C GLY A 264 32.02 21.71 -2.70
N SER A 265 30.87 21.72 -2.01
CA SER A 265 29.55 22.03 -2.55
C SER A 265 29.61 23.14 -3.59
N LEU A 266 29.24 22.82 -4.83
CA LEU A 266 28.98 23.83 -5.86
C LEU A 266 27.97 24.83 -5.30
N ARG A 267 28.36 26.10 -5.23
CA ARG A 267 27.50 27.20 -4.76
C ARG A 267 26.25 27.24 -5.66
N GLY A 268 25.07 27.02 -5.09
CA GLY A 268 23.81 27.28 -5.82
C GLY A 268 22.57 26.49 -5.39
N SER A 269 22.70 25.39 -4.64
CA SER A 269 21.53 24.66 -4.10
C SER A 269 21.24 25.09 -2.66
N LYS A 270 19.97 25.41 -2.39
CA LYS A 270 19.46 25.70 -1.03
C LYS A 270 18.59 24.53 -0.58
N LEU A 271 18.90 23.92 0.56
CA LEU A 271 18.06 22.89 1.16
C LEU A 271 16.69 23.49 1.48
N ARG A 272 15.65 22.87 0.93
CA ARG A 272 14.26 23.27 1.08
C ARG A 272 13.51 22.39 2.06
N ALA A 273 13.72 21.08 1.97
CA ALA A 273 13.08 20.11 2.84
C ALA A 273 14.01 18.92 3.10
N GLU A 274 13.86 18.32 4.27
CA GLU A 274 14.55 17.09 4.65
C GLU A 274 13.52 16.17 5.32
N GLY A 275 13.59 14.89 4.98
CA GLY A 275 12.81 13.85 5.61
C GLY A 275 13.66 12.61 5.84
N GLU A 276 13.26 11.80 6.81
CA GLU A 276 13.89 10.53 7.13
C GLU A 276 12.90 9.41 6.86
N ILE A 277 13.39 8.32 6.29
CA ILE A 277 12.62 7.12 6.01
C ILE A 277 13.34 5.95 6.65
N ALA A 278 12.70 5.33 7.63
CA ALA A 278 13.21 4.17 8.33
C ALA A 278 13.04 2.91 7.47
N PHE A 279 14.00 2.00 7.57
CA PHE A 279 13.89 0.66 7.02
C PHE A 279 13.31 -0.29 8.09
N ASP A 280 12.42 -1.18 7.68
CA ASP A 280 11.81 -2.19 8.54
C ASP A 280 11.66 -3.55 7.84
N ILE A 281 11.52 -4.62 8.61
CA ILE A 281 11.22 -5.97 8.14
C ILE A 281 9.90 -6.40 8.78
N ARG A 282 8.94 -6.85 7.98
CA ARG A 282 7.62 -7.35 8.42
C ARG A 282 7.27 -8.59 7.63
N ASP A 283 6.84 -9.64 8.33
CA ASP A 283 6.49 -10.92 7.71
C ASP A 283 7.62 -11.42 6.79
N ASP A 284 8.86 -11.29 7.27
CA ASP A 284 10.10 -11.62 6.55
C ASP A 284 10.33 -10.86 5.23
N ALA A 285 9.61 -9.75 5.01
CA ALA A 285 9.74 -8.87 3.85
C ALA A 285 10.20 -7.45 4.23
N PRO A 286 11.00 -6.78 3.39
CA PRO A 286 11.51 -5.44 3.67
C PRO A 286 10.54 -4.31 3.29
N TYR A 287 10.51 -3.25 4.09
CA TYR A 287 9.67 -2.07 3.90
C TYR A 287 10.36 -0.77 4.32
N TRP A 288 9.86 0.34 3.80
CA TRP A 288 10.23 1.71 4.13
C TRP A 288 9.08 2.40 4.88
N ASN A 289 9.39 3.20 5.91
CA ASN A 289 8.40 3.92 6.71
C ASN A 289 8.82 5.36 7.02
N ARG A 290 7.94 6.33 6.78
CA ARG A 290 8.19 7.76 6.99
C ARG A 290 8.01 8.24 8.43
N SER A 291 7.56 7.42 9.38
CA SER A 291 7.39 7.85 10.77
C SER A 291 8.74 7.88 11.52
N LYS A 292 9.15 9.06 12.02
CA LYS A 292 10.17 9.14 13.08
C LYS A 292 9.60 8.51 14.35
N GLY A 293 10.08 7.32 14.73
CA GLY A 293 9.69 6.64 15.97
C GLY A 293 8.75 5.45 15.74
N ALA A 294 7.64 5.38 16.49
CA ALA A 294 6.72 4.24 16.43
C ALA A 294 6.15 4.08 15.01
N LEU A 295 6.52 2.96 14.38
CA LEU A 295 6.19 2.62 13.00
C LEU A 295 4.67 2.68 12.77
N ASP A 296 4.25 3.52 11.81
CA ASP A 296 2.87 3.54 11.32
C ASP A 296 2.68 2.46 10.24
N PRO A 297 1.93 1.37 10.51
CA PRO A 297 1.73 0.29 9.55
C PRO A 297 0.96 0.72 8.29
N THR A 298 0.24 1.85 8.32
CA THR A 298 -0.44 2.39 7.13
C THR A 298 0.53 3.01 6.12
N ARG A 299 1.79 3.27 6.51
CA ARG A 299 2.78 4.00 5.72
C ARG A 299 3.96 3.14 5.27
N LEU A 300 3.79 1.81 5.26
CA LEU A 300 4.79 0.89 4.76
C LEU A 300 4.81 0.89 3.23
N GLN A 301 6.00 1.11 2.66
CA GLN A 301 6.24 1.16 1.22
C GLN A 301 7.33 0.16 0.82
N THR A 302 7.18 -0.52 -0.30
CA THR A 302 8.32 -1.26 -0.91
C THR A 302 9.27 -0.28 -1.59
N SER A 303 10.48 -0.73 -1.93
CA SER A 303 11.47 0.08 -2.66
C SER A 303 10.91 0.66 -3.97
N GLU A 304 10.10 -0.09 -4.71
CA GLU A 304 9.46 0.40 -5.94
C GLU A 304 8.40 1.46 -5.67
N GLN A 305 7.61 1.30 -4.60
CA GLN A 305 6.58 2.28 -4.23
C GLN A 305 7.18 3.60 -3.79
N LEU A 306 8.22 3.52 -2.95
CA LEU A 306 8.96 4.69 -2.53
C LEU A 306 9.63 5.36 -3.74
N GLY A 307 10.21 4.57 -4.65
CA GLY A 307 10.81 5.09 -5.89
C GLY A 307 9.80 5.82 -6.78
N GLU A 308 8.60 5.25 -6.99
CA GLU A 308 7.54 5.87 -7.78
C GLU A 308 7.10 7.20 -7.14
N GLU A 309 6.88 7.20 -5.82
CA GLU A 309 6.51 8.40 -5.08
C GLU A 309 7.59 9.50 -5.19
N LEU A 310 8.87 9.13 -5.06
CA LEU A 310 9.99 10.07 -5.16
C LEU A 310 10.14 10.66 -6.57
N ILE A 311 9.88 9.88 -7.61
CA ILE A 311 9.83 10.37 -8.99
C ILE A 311 8.65 11.30 -9.21
N GLU A 312 7.45 10.93 -8.75
CA GLU A 312 6.27 11.81 -8.82
C GLU A 312 6.51 13.12 -8.05
N ARG A 313 7.23 13.05 -6.93
CA ARG A 313 7.60 14.20 -6.13
C ARG A 313 8.58 15.09 -6.90
N ALA A 314 9.62 14.52 -7.51
CA ALA A 314 10.53 15.24 -8.40
C ALA A 314 9.79 15.91 -9.57
N TRP A 315 8.77 15.24 -10.12
CA TRP A 315 7.93 15.75 -11.20
C TRP A 315 7.04 16.93 -10.78
N LYS A 316 6.42 16.87 -9.59
CA LYS A 316 5.56 17.96 -9.08
C LYS A 316 6.32 19.27 -8.87
N PHE A 317 7.64 19.23 -8.81
CA PHE A 317 8.49 20.43 -8.76
C PHE A 317 8.72 21.11 -10.11
N VAL A 318 8.06 20.69 -11.19
CA VAL A 318 7.93 21.50 -12.41
C VAL A 318 7.19 22.79 -12.04
N PRO A 319 7.83 23.98 -12.13
CA PRO A 319 7.07 25.21 -12.11
C PRO A 319 6.12 25.13 -13.30
N ARG A 320 4.80 25.08 -13.05
CA ARG A 320 3.85 25.30 -14.14
C ARG A 320 4.22 26.64 -14.76
N PRO A 321 4.35 26.75 -16.10
CA PRO A 321 4.56 28.04 -16.71
C PRO A 321 3.50 28.97 -16.15
N GLN A 322 3.94 30.00 -15.41
CA GLN A 322 3.07 31.13 -15.18
C GLN A 322 2.79 31.62 -16.59
N TRP A 323 1.57 31.39 -17.07
CA TRP A 323 1.05 32.14 -18.18
C TRP A 323 1.09 33.58 -17.71
N THR A 324 2.19 34.27 -17.99
CA THR A 324 2.18 35.71 -18.02
C THR A 324 1.12 36.01 -19.06
N HIS A 325 0.00 36.56 -18.61
CA HIS A 325 -0.92 37.22 -19.51
C HIS A 325 -0.13 38.38 -20.14
N GLY A 326 0.64 38.07 -21.18
CA GLY A 326 1.04 39.04 -22.18
C GLY A 326 -0.27 39.52 -22.79
N GLY A 327 -0.80 40.60 -22.23
CA GLY A 327 -1.82 41.38 -22.90
C GLY A 327 -1.31 41.72 -24.31
N PRO A 328 -2.19 41.75 -25.31
CA PRO A 328 -1.79 42.12 -26.66
C PRO A 328 -1.12 43.49 -26.60
N HIS A 329 0.14 43.54 -27.00
CA HIS A 329 0.80 44.79 -27.35
C HIS A 329 0.01 45.35 -28.53
N ASP A 330 -0.76 46.40 -28.29
CA ASP A 330 -1.32 47.25 -29.33
C ASP A 330 -0.15 48.04 -29.95
N PRO A 331 0.14 47.90 -31.25
CA PRO A 331 1.16 48.70 -31.92
C PRO A 331 0.66 50.10 -32.32
N TYR A 332 -0.53 50.53 -31.88
CA TYR A 332 -1.05 51.89 -32.11
C TYR A 332 -1.45 52.57 -30.80
N GLY A 333 -0.46 53.09 -30.08
CA GLY A 333 -0.63 53.97 -28.92
C GLY A 333 0.53 54.93 -28.77
#